data_AF-A0A9D5U261-F1
#
_entry.id   AF-A0A9D5U261-F1
#
_cell.length_a   1.000
_cell.length_b   1.000
_cell.length_c   1.000
_cell.angle_alpha   90.00
_cell.angle_beta   90.00
_cell.angle_gamma   90.00
#
_symmetry.space_group_name_H-M   'P 1'
#
loop_
_entity.id
_entity.type
_entity.pdbx_description
1 polymer ?
#
loop_
_entity_poly.entity_id
_entity_poly.type
_entity_poly.pdbx_seq_one_letter_code
_entity_poly.pdbx_strand_id
1 'polypeptide(L)'
;MEQQGCGLGWWWVCLAVPALFCACGRPAGAPPPGINYYLEMGKPHAPASATGTIHAPLDELLSRHVDNHGLVDYVGLATDVAQLDAYLVSMAQHIPAPAAASDLPAVSAEMAFWINVHNAAALRAVLQAGVPDTVTSVPDFFTRPVFAGLSLKAIKDDKLRARFRDPRVHMVLTYCARGGPMLERHAFTAADLDWRLSAATVRFCNNRAYAAIYSTSDEIRLSPILREYSGEKPGEPRYEYGEDFGTTHRQRRLWLARYIPPSYSRYLKNNVPQKVIYTNFDWRLNRQDAPQTNPIPIFMAPPGEP
;
A
#
# COMPACT_ATOMS: atom_id res chain seq x y z
N MET A 1 -4.15 13.43 -88.08
CA MET A 1 -4.54 12.85 -86.77
C MET A 1 -3.25 12.44 -86.07
N GLU A 2 -2.41 13.38 -85.59
CA GLU A 2 -2.57 14.16 -84.33
C GLU A 2 -2.87 13.26 -83.11
N GLN A 3 -2.19 13.31 -81.97
CA GLN A 3 -0.98 14.00 -81.50
C GLN A 3 -0.48 13.29 -80.22
N GLN A 4 0.85 13.21 -80.10
CA GLN A 4 1.71 13.51 -78.94
C GLN A 4 1.40 12.98 -77.52
N GLY A 5 2.43 12.36 -76.95
CA GLY A 5 2.67 12.32 -75.50
C GLY A 5 3.54 13.49 -75.04
N CYS A 6 3.29 13.93 -73.80
CA CYS A 6 4.12 14.71 -72.88
C CYS A 6 3.20 14.95 -71.65
N GLY A 7 3.51 14.51 -70.44
CA GLY A 7 4.48 15.14 -69.55
C GLY A 7 3.76 16.10 -68.60
N LEU A 8 3.62 15.74 -67.32
CA LEU A 8 3.51 16.67 -66.18
C LEU A 8 3.53 15.86 -64.88
N GLY A 9 4.66 15.97 -64.17
CA GLY A 9 4.84 15.44 -62.84
C GLY A 9 4.08 16.25 -61.81
N TRP A 10 3.63 15.58 -60.75
CA TRP A 10 3.21 16.20 -59.50
C TRP A 10 4.04 15.57 -58.38
N TRP A 11 4.92 16.38 -57.82
CA TRP A 11 5.69 16.09 -56.62
C TRP A 11 4.78 16.16 -55.38
N TRP A 12 4.97 15.20 -54.47
CA TRP A 12 4.90 15.31 -53.01
C TRP A 12 3.91 16.29 -52.37
N VAL A 13 2.89 15.76 -51.68
CA VAL A 13 2.82 15.80 -50.21
C VAL A 13 1.99 14.58 -49.75
N CYS A 14 2.65 13.43 -49.52
CA CYS A 14 2.11 12.51 -48.53
C CYS A 14 2.36 13.18 -47.18
N LEU A 15 1.32 13.80 -46.60
CA LEU A 15 1.30 14.05 -45.17
C LEU A 15 1.36 12.68 -44.52
N ALA A 16 2.57 12.21 -44.24
CA ALA A 16 2.79 11.23 -43.20
C ALA A 16 2.24 11.87 -41.93
N VAL A 17 0.97 11.58 -41.62
CA VAL A 17 0.52 11.60 -40.24
C VAL A 17 1.53 10.71 -39.54
N PRO A 18 2.37 11.24 -38.64
CA PRO A 18 3.17 10.36 -37.82
C PRO A 18 2.12 9.50 -37.13
N ALA A 19 2.11 8.21 -37.46
CA ALA A 19 1.58 7.25 -36.54
C ALA A 19 2.36 7.54 -35.25
N LEU A 20 1.70 8.25 -34.33
CA LEU A 20 2.07 8.18 -32.94
C LEU A 20 2.01 6.67 -32.68
N PHE A 21 3.17 6.04 -32.74
CA PHE A 21 3.44 4.91 -31.89
C PHE A 21 3.08 5.43 -30.51
N CYS A 22 1.85 5.12 -30.11
CA CYS A 22 1.42 5.13 -28.75
C CYS A 22 2.32 4.08 -28.11
N ALA A 23 3.53 4.50 -27.73
CA ALA A 23 4.31 3.79 -26.75
C ALA A 23 3.32 3.60 -25.62
N CYS A 24 2.88 2.37 -25.42
CA CYS A 24 2.01 2.00 -24.32
C CYS A 24 2.76 2.38 -23.05
N GLY A 25 2.56 3.62 -22.61
CA GLY A 25 3.09 4.13 -21.36
C GLY A 25 2.48 3.23 -20.31
N ARG A 26 3.29 2.32 -19.77
CA ARG A 26 2.90 1.57 -18.58
C ARG A 26 2.48 2.63 -17.56
N PRO A 27 1.28 2.52 -16.96
CA PRO A 27 0.94 3.44 -15.89
C PRO A 27 2.04 3.33 -14.84
N ALA A 28 2.60 4.48 -14.45
CA ALA A 28 3.55 4.56 -13.35
C ALA A 28 2.97 3.76 -12.16
N GLY A 29 3.76 2.86 -11.58
CA GLY A 29 3.32 1.98 -10.50
C GLY A 29 2.78 0.60 -10.90
N ALA A 30 2.54 0.32 -12.20
CA ALA A 30 2.29 -1.07 -12.62
C ALA A 30 3.59 -1.88 -12.51
N PRO A 31 3.66 -2.92 -11.65
CA PRO A 31 4.88 -3.69 -11.49
C PRO A 31 5.28 -4.36 -12.81
N PRO A 32 6.58 -4.61 -13.06
CA PRO A 32 7.06 -5.32 -14.24
C PRO A 32 6.28 -6.63 -14.47
N PRO A 33 5.73 -6.84 -15.68
CA PRO A 33 5.17 -8.13 -16.04
C PRO A 33 6.20 -9.22 -15.78
N GLY A 34 5.83 -10.26 -15.04
CA GLY A 34 6.67 -11.44 -14.83
C GLY A 34 7.55 -11.43 -13.58
N ILE A 35 7.61 -10.36 -12.78
CA ILE A 35 8.32 -10.41 -11.50
C ILE A 35 7.48 -11.15 -10.45
N ASN A 36 8.10 -12.15 -9.81
CA ASN A 36 7.59 -12.78 -8.60
C ASN A 36 8.34 -12.19 -7.40
N TYR A 37 7.74 -11.20 -6.73
CA TYR A 37 8.35 -10.49 -5.62
C TYR A 37 8.66 -11.40 -4.42
N TYR A 38 7.92 -12.51 -4.27
CA TYR A 38 8.23 -13.52 -3.27
C TYR A 38 9.63 -14.15 -3.47
N LEU A 39 10.05 -14.34 -4.72
CA LEU A 39 11.37 -14.91 -5.03
C LEU A 39 12.50 -13.88 -4.90
N GLU A 40 12.20 -12.59 -5.14
CA GLU A 40 13.17 -11.49 -5.04
C GLU A 40 13.54 -11.14 -3.58
N MET A 41 12.68 -11.47 -2.61
CA MET A 41 12.90 -11.23 -1.17
C MET A 41 14.10 -11.98 -0.56
N GLY A 42 14.62 -13.02 -1.23
CA GLY A 42 15.81 -13.74 -0.78
C GLY A 42 17.13 -12.98 -0.98
N LYS A 43 17.10 -11.83 -1.67
CA LYS A 43 18.27 -10.98 -1.87
C LYS A 43 18.47 -10.06 -0.67
N PRO A 44 19.71 -9.90 -0.17
CA PRO A 44 19.98 -8.99 0.94
C PRO A 44 19.64 -7.55 0.54
N HIS A 45 18.61 -7.00 1.18
CA HIS A 45 18.27 -5.58 1.11
C HIS A 45 18.35 -5.06 2.55
N ALA A 46 19.42 -4.33 2.86
CA ALA A 46 19.47 -3.61 4.13
C ALA A 46 18.54 -2.39 4.02
N PRO A 47 17.72 -2.09 5.04
CA PRO A 47 17.09 -0.78 5.12
C PRO A 47 18.15 0.30 5.03
N ALA A 48 18.01 1.17 4.03
CA ALA A 48 18.79 2.38 3.98
C ALA A 48 18.34 3.21 5.17
N SER A 49 19.26 3.53 6.07
CA SER A 49 18.93 4.37 7.21
C SER A 49 18.40 5.71 6.72
N ALA A 50 17.32 6.22 7.33
CA ALA A 50 16.88 7.58 7.07
C ALA A 50 17.82 8.62 7.70
N THR A 51 18.89 8.20 8.38
CA THR A 51 19.96 9.09 8.88
C THR A 51 20.45 10.02 7.79
N GLY A 52 20.51 11.33 8.10
CA GLY A 52 20.91 12.36 7.14
C GLY A 52 19.81 12.81 6.17
N THR A 53 18.60 12.24 6.26
CA THR A 53 17.42 12.71 5.53
C THR A 53 16.50 13.55 6.42
N ILE A 54 15.54 14.24 5.82
CA ILE A 54 14.48 14.97 6.53
C ILE A 54 13.57 14.06 7.39
N HIS A 55 13.63 12.74 7.18
CA HIS A 55 12.84 11.74 7.91
C HIS A 55 13.60 11.07 9.07
N ALA A 56 14.86 11.43 9.31
CA ALA A 56 15.65 10.90 10.42
C ALA A 56 14.94 11.01 11.80
N PRO A 57 14.25 12.12 12.13
CA PRO A 57 13.53 12.20 13.41
C PRO A 57 12.39 11.18 13.54
N LEU A 58 11.64 10.92 12.46
CA LEU A 58 10.59 9.91 12.48
C LEU A 58 11.18 8.50 12.56
N ASP A 59 12.29 8.26 11.86
CA ASP A 59 12.98 6.97 11.90
C ASP A 59 13.45 6.59 13.32
N GLU A 60 13.98 7.56 14.05
CA GLU A 60 14.38 7.39 15.45
C GLU A 60 13.17 7.03 16.33
N LEU A 61 12.05 7.74 16.16
CA LEU A 61 10.81 7.45 16.91
C LEU A 61 10.25 6.06 16.58
N LEU A 62 10.17 5.71 15.30
CA LEU A 62 9.64 4.41 14.86
C LEU A 62 10.54 3.26 15.34
N SER A 63 11.86 3.42 15.26
CA SER A 63 12.79 2.35 15.63
C SER A 63 12.77 2.06 17.13
N ARG A 64 12.52 3.09 17.95
CA ARG A 64 12.39 3.01 19.41
C ARG A 64 11.04 2.43 19.85
N HIS A 65 9.95 2.85 19.20
CA HIS A 65 8.58 2.60 19.70
C HIS A 65 7.80 1.56 18.91
N VAL A 66 8.31 1.06 17.78
CA VAL A 66 7.65 0.02 16.99
C VAL A 66 8.46 -1.27 17.06
N ASP A 67 7.80 -2.38 17.35
CA ASP A 67 8.44 -3.69 17.43
C ASP A 67 8.50 -4.40 16.05
N ASN A 68 9.10 -5.60 16.01
CA ASN A 68 9.23 -6.38 14.79
C ASN A 68 7.89 -6.96 14.27
N HIS A 69 6.81 -6.84 15.05
CA HIS A 69 5.45 -7.21 14.68
C HIS A 69 4.63 -5.99 14.20
N GLY A 70 5.22 -4.79 14.15
CA GLY A 70 4.55 -3.56 13.76
C GLY A 70 3.59 -3.01 14.83
N LEU A 71 3.80 -3.41 16.08
CA LEU A 71 3.05 -2.95 17.23
C LEU A 71 3.77 -1.78 17.91
N VAL A 72 2.99 -0.85 18.42
CA VAL A 72 3.48 0.44 18.93
C VAL A 72 3.43 0.45 20.45
N ASP A 73 4.54 0.85 21.07
CA ASP A 73 4.57 1.30 22.46
C ASP A 73 4.01 2.72 22.53
N TYR A 74 2.68 2.85 22.63
CA TYR A 74 2.04 4.15 22.73
C TYR A 74 2.36 4.88 24.03
N VAL A 75 2.69 4.15 25.11
CA VAL A 75 3.06 4.74 26.39
C VAL A 75 4.43 5.40 26.28
N GLY A 76 5.42 4.69 25.73
CA GLY A 76 6.74 5.24 25.41
C GLY A 76 6.66 6.36 24.36
N LEU A 77 5.89 6.16 23.28
CA LEU A 77 5.76 7.20 22.25
C LEU A 77 5.12 8.49 22.80
N ALA A 78 4.24 8.39 23.79
CA ALA A 78 3.66 9.57 24.45
C ALA A 78 4.72 10.40 25.19
N THR A 79 5.79 9.79 25.72
CA THR A 79 6.88 10.56 26.36
C THR A 79 7.72 11.34 25.35
N ASP A 80 7.74 10.88 24.09
CA ASP A 80 8.44 11.53 22.98
C ASP A 80 7.49 12.35 22.07
N VAL A 81 6.26 12.64 22.51
CA VAL A 81 5.25 13.33 21.67
C VAL A 81 5.73 14.68 21.13
N ALA A 82 6.58 15.39 21.89
CA ALA A 82 7.15 16.66 21.45
C ALA A 82 8.07 16.50 20.22
N GLN A 83 8.80 15.39 20.11
CA GLN A 83 9.64 15.08 18.95
C GLN A 83 8.77 14.74 17.73
N LEU A 84 7.67 13.99 17.95
CA LEU A 84 6.70 13.69 16.88
C LEU A 84 6.01 14.96 16.36
N ASP A 85 5.64 15.87 17.26
CA ASP A 85 5.07 17.19 16.91
C ASP A 85 6.09 18.04 16.15
N ALA A 86 7.34 18.11 16.61
CA ALA A 86 8.40 18.82 15.90
C ALA A 86 8.64 18.27 14.49
N TYR A 87 8.62 16.95 14.33
CA TYR A 87 8.71 16.31 13.01
C TYR A 87 7.55 16.74 12.09
N LEU A 88 6.30 16.67 12.55
CA LEU A 88 5.14 17.07 11.75
C LEU A 88 5.16 18.56 11.39
N VAL A 89 5.59 19.44 12.31
CA VAL A 89 5.77 20.86 12.02
C VAL A 89 6.84 21.08 10.95
N SER A 90 7.97 20.38 11.04
CA SER A 90 9.03 20.43 10.03
C SER A 90 8.52 19.95 8.66
N MET A 91 7.77 18.85 8.60
CA MET A 91 7.20 18.35 7.34
C MET A 91 6.21 19.33 6.71
N ALA A 92 5.43 20.07 7.52
CA ALA A 92 4.52 21.08 7.01
C ALA A 92 5.25 22.24 6.30
N GLN A 93 6.52 22.48 6.63
CA GLN A 93 7.38 23.48 5.97
C GLN A 93 8.08 22.94 4.71
N HIS A 94 8.09 21.63 4.52
CA HIS A 94 8.83 20.95 3.44
C HIS A 94 7.92 20.09 2.55
N ILE A 95 6.65 20.47 2.41
CA ILE A 95 5.71 19.76 1.54
C ILE A 95 6.26 19.78 0.10
N PRO A 96 6.54 18.62 -0.52
CA PRO A 96 7.15 18.58 -1.84
C PRO A 96 6.16 19.05 -2.91
N ALA A 97 6.69 19.74 -3.92
CA ALA A 97 5.97 19.92 -5.17
C ALA A 97 5.83 18.57 -5.90
N PRO A 98 4.77 18.36 -6.71
CA PRO A 98 4.63 17.14 -7.49
C PRO A 98 5.85 16.93 -8.42
N ALA A 99 6.51 15.77 -8.28
CA ALA A 99 7.69 15.45 -9.08
C ALA A 99 7.32 15.17 -10.55
N ALA A 100 8.21 15.52 -11.48
CA ALA A 100 8.07 15.13 -12.87
C ALA A 100 8.11 13.59 -12.98
N ALA A 101 7.19 13.00 -13.75
CA ALA A 101 7.09 11.54 -13.86
C ALA A 101 8.36 10.87 -14.45
N SER A 102 9.20 11.64 -15.13
CA SER A 102 10.50 11.19 -15.66
C SER A 102 11.61 11.13 -14.60
N ASP A 103 11.45 11.78 -13.45
CA ASP A 103 12.42 11.83 -12.36
C ASP A 103 12.03 10.80 -11.27
N LEU A 104 12.40 9.54 -11.49
CA LEU A 104 12.03 8.43 -10.61
C LEU A 104 12.54 8.61 -9.16
N PRO A 105 13.77 9.09 -8.90
CA PRO A 105 14.21 9.43 -7.55
C PRO A 105 13.31 10.48 -6.88
N ALA A 106 12.94 11.56 -7.58
CA ALA A 106 12.06 12.58 -7.01
C ALA A 106 10.64 12.06 -6.76
N VAL A 107 10.09 11.22 -7.66
CA VAL A 107 8.80 10.54 -7.46
C VAL A 107 8.83 9.64 -6.22
N SER A 108 9.94 8.92 -6.02
CA SER A 108 10.12 8.06 -4.84
C SER A 108 10.25 8.90 -3.56
N ALA A 109 10.93 10.03 -3.61
CA ALA A 109 11.00 10.97 -2.48
C ALA A 109 9.61 11.55 -2.13
N GLU A 110 8.82 11.94 -3.12
CA GLU A 110 7.44 12.44 -2.95
C GLU A 110 6.54 11.39 -2.28
N MET A 111 6.59 10.14 -2.74
CA MET A 111 5.78 9.05 -2.20
C MET A 111 6.21 8.68 -0.77
N ALA A 112 7.53 8.59 -0.52
CA ALA A 112 8.08 8.35 0.82
C ALA A 112 7.65 9.43 1.81
N PHE A 113 7.69 10.71 1.40
CA PHE A 113 7.23 11.84 2.21
C PHE A 113 5.78 11.65 2.66
N TRP A 114 4.87 11.37 1.72
CA TRP A 114 3.44 11.24 2.05
C TRP A 114 3.12 10.00 2.89
N ILE A 115 3.82 8.88 2.67
CA ILE A 115 3.69 7.69 3.52
C ILE A 115 4.13 8.02 4.96
N ASN A 116 5.30 8.64 5.11
CA ASN A 116 5.85 9.00 6.42
C ASN A 116 4.96 9.99 7.17
N VAL A 117 4.49 11.04 6.49
CA VAL A 117 3.57 12.04 7.08
C VAL A 117 2.26 11.40 7.49
N HIS A 118 1.66 10.56 6.64
CA HIS A 118 0.42 9.86 6.98
C HIS A 118 0.60 9.02 8.26
N ASN A 119 1.66 8.22 8.32
CA ASN A 119 1.91 7.33 9.46
C ASN A 119 2.20 8.12 10.75
N ALA A 120 3.02 9.17 10.68
CA ALA A 120 3.29 10.04 11.81
C ALA A 120 2.03 10.76 12.32
N ALA A 121 1.21 11.29 11.41
CA ALA A 121 -0.04 11.97 11.76
C ALA A 121 -1.07 11.00 12.37
N ALA A 122 -1.13 9.76 11.90
CA ALA A 122 -2.01 8.72 12.47
C ALA A 122 -1.59 8.34 13.89
N LEU A 123 -0.29 8.15 14.14
CA LEU A 123 0.23 7.93 15.49
C LEU A 123 -0.10 9.12 16.40
N ARG A 124 0.14 10.34 15.91
CA ARG A 124 -0.16 11.56 16.66
C ARG A 124 -1.64 11.69 17.02
N ALA A 125 -2.53 11.33 16.09
CA ALA A 125 -3.97 11.36 16.28
C ALA A 125 -4.44 10.39 17.39
N VAL A 126 -3.81 9.21 17.51
CA VAL A 126 -4.06 8.27 18.61
C VAL A 126 -3.64 8.86 19.96
N LEU A 127 -2.44 9.45 20.04
CA LEU A 127 -1.94 10.07 21.27
C LEU A 127 -2.84 11.23 21.72
N GLN A 128 -3.31 12.04 20.76
CA GLN A 128 -4.27 13.12 20.98
C GLN A 128 -5.58 12.64 21.63
N ALA A 129 -5.99 11.41 21.32
CA ALA A 129 -7.22 10.80 21.85
C ALA A 129 -7.00 10.04 23.16
N GLY A 130 -5.80 10.10 23.77
CA GLY A 130 -5.51 9.43 25.03
C GLY A 130 -5.29 7.91 24.93
N VAL A 131 -4.86 7.40 23.76
CA VAL A 131 -4.52 5.98 23.54
C VAL A 131 -5.70 5.03 23.85
N PRO A 132 -6.79 5.09 23.06
CA PRO A 132 -7.97 4.26 23.26
C PRO A 132 -7.71 2.77 22.98
N ASP A 133 -8.61 1.89 23.44
CA ASP A 133 -8.53 0.46 23.15
C ASP A 133 -8.84 0.11 21.68
N THR A 134 -9.62 0.95 20.99
CA THR A 134 -10.01 0.76 19.60
C THR A 134 -9.89 2.07 18.83
N VAL A 135 -9.43 2.00 17.58
CA VAL A 135 -9.32 3.17 16.70
C VAL A 135 -10.69 3.79 16.41
N THR A 136 -11.74 2.96 16.38
CA THR A 136 -13.11 3.40 16.09
C THR A 136 -13.71 4.30 17.18
N SER A 137 -13.11 4.37 18.37
CA SER A 137 -13.56 5.32 19.40
C SER A 137 -12.95 6.71 19.23
N VAL A 138 -12.01 6.90 18.30
CA VAL A 138 -11.49 8.22 17.96
C VAL A 138 -12.43 8.86 16.93
N PRO A 139 -13.14 9.95 17.28
CA PRO A 139 -14.06 10.61 16.35
C PRO A 139 -13.33 11.06 15.09
N ASP A 140 -13.95 10.78 13.94
CA ASP A 140 -13.48 11.21 12.62
C ASP A 140 -12.00 10.89 12.34
N PHE A 141 -11.49 9.78 12.90
CA PHE A 141 -10.06 9.43 12.88
C PHE A 141 -9.40 9.63 11.51
N PHE A 142 -10.07 9.18 10.44
CA PHE A 142 -9.54 9.27 9.08
C PHE A 142 -9.92 10.57 8.35
N THR A 143 -10.99 11.24 8.75
CA THR A 143 -11.63 12.33 8.00
C THR A 143 -11.34 13.71 8.55
N ARG A 144 -11.02 13.83 9.85
CA ARG A 144 -10.61 15.11 10.44
C ARG A 144 -9.22 15.55 9.93
N PRO A 145 -8.99 16.85 9.74
CA PRO A 145 -7.64 17.35 9.43
C PRO A 145 -6.64 17.01 10.54
N VAL A 146 -5.48 16.51 10.15
CA VAL A 146 -4.37 16.13 11.05
C VAL A 146 -3.02 16.68 10.63
N PHE A 147 -2.87 17.13 9.37
CA PHE A 147 -1.61 17.68 8.86
C PHE A 147 -1.88 18.70 7.75
N ALA A 148 -1.44 19.95 7.92
CA ALA A 148 -1.54 21.01 6.92
C ALA A 148 -2.94 21.15 6.26
N GLY A 149 -4.01 21.01 7.05
CA GLY A 149 -5.40 21.05 6.58
C GLY A 149 -5.90 19.76 5.91
N LEU A 150 -5.04 18.76 5.74
CA LEU A 150 -5.37 17.45 5.17
C LEU A 150 -5.70 16.44 6.27
N SER A 151 -6.67 15.57 5.98
CA SER A 151 -6.98 14.38 6.78
C SER A 151 -6.13 13.18 6.35
N LEU A 152 -6.10 12.12 7.16
CA LEU A 152 -5.45 10.85 6.77
C LEU A 152 -6.04 10.32 5.46
N LYS A 153 -7.37 10.40 5.31
CA LYS A 153 -8.07 10.00 4.08
C LYS A 153 -7.60 10.85 2.89
N ALA A 154 -7.50 12.17 3.03
CA ALA A 154 -7.05 13.05 1.95
C ALA A 154 -5.58 12.79 1.56
N ILE A 155 -4.69 12.56 2.54
CA ILE A 155 -3.30 12.19 2.24
C ILE A 155 -3.25 10.88 1.47
N LYS A 156 -3.97 9.85 1.93
CA LYS A 156 -4.02 8.55 1.25
C LYS A 156 -4.64 8.65 -0.15
N ASP A 157 -5.80 9.27 -0.29
CA ASP A 157 -6.56 9.23 -1.54
C ASP A 157 -5.96 10.19 -2.58
N ASP A 158 -5.69 11.43 -2.19
CA ASP A 158 -5.29 12.47 -3.15
C ASP A 158 -3.78 12.48 -3.39
N LYS A 159 -2.98 12.32 -2.31
CA LYS A 159 -1.52 12.43 -2.40
C LYS A 159 -0.83 11.11 -2.71
N LEU A 160 -1.45 9.98 -2.37
CA LEU A 160 -0.86 8.66 -2.63
C LEU A 160 -1.57 7.91 -3.76
N ARG A 161 -2.85 7.57 -3.60
CA ARG A 161 -3.57 6.71 -4.55
C ARG A 161 -3.75 7.34 -5.91
N ALA A 162 -4.32 8.54 -5.98
CA ALA A 162 -4.56 9.25 -7.25
C ALA A 162 -3.24 9.57 -7.96
N ARG A 163 -2.20 9.91 -7.19
CA ARG A 163 -0.89 10.34 -7.68
C ARG A 163 -0.01 9.22 -8.22
N PHE A 164 0.13 8.12 -7.48
CA PHE A 164 1.09 7.05 -7.81
C PHE A 164 0.44 5.80 -8.38
N ARG A 165 -0.86 5.58 -8.14
CA ARG A 165 -1.60 4.39 -8.61
C ARG A 165 -0.91 3.07 -8.26
N ASP A 166 -0.19 3.04 -7.15
CA ASP A 166 0.52 1.86 -6.65
C ASP A 166 -0.27 1.23 -5.48
N PRO A 167 -0.88 0.04 -5.65
CA PRO A 167 -1.70 -0.59 -4.61
C PRO A 167 -0.91 -1.00 -3.37
N ARG A 168 0.43 -1.08 -3.47
CA ARG A 168 1.30 -1.44 -2.35
C ARG A 168 1.26 -0.38 -1.24
N VAL A 169 0.81 0.85 -1.50
CA VAL A 169 0.62 1.88 -0.45
C VAL A 169 -0.25 1.40 0.69
N HIS A 170 -1.29 0.62 0.41
CA HIS A 170 -2.20 0.09 1.44
C HIS A 170 -1.51 -0.85 2.42
N MET A 171 -0.33 -1.36 2.07
CA MET A 171 0.45 -2.31 2.87
C MET A 171 1.46 -1.61 3.78
N VAL A 172 1.64 -0.29 3.65
CA VAL A 172 2.62 0.50 4.42
C VAL A 172 2.00 1.67 5.16
N LEU A 173 0.72 1.98 4.90
CA LEU A 173 -0.04 2.95 5.68
C LEU A 173 -0.63 2.31 6.93
N THR A 174 -0.36 2.92 8.08
CA THR A 174 -0.96 2.46 9.34
C THR A 174 -2.41 2.91 9.47
N TYR A 175 -3.23 2.00 9.96
CA TYR A 175 -4.60 2.27 10.43
C TYR A 175 -4.63 2.39 11.96
N CYS A 176 -3.48 2.30 12.63
CA CYS A 176 -3.32 2.14 14.07
C CYS A 176 -4.15 0.98 14.66
N ALA A 177 -4.46 -0.02 13.83
CA ALA A 177 -5.36 -1.12 14.19
C ALA A 177 -4.67 -2.46 13.95
N ARG A 178 -4.95 -3.45 14.79
CA ARG A 178 -4.38 -4.80 14.71
C ARG A 178 -4.67 -5.49 13.37
N GLY A 179 -5.85 -5.23 12.79
CA GLY A 179 -6.27 -5.77 11.50
C GLY A 179 -5.64 -5.08 10.28
N GLY A 180 -4.90 -3.99 10.50
CA GLY A 180 -4.17 -3.27 9.46
C GLY A 180 -2.86 -3.97 9.08
N PRO A 181 -2.17 -3.48 8.03
CA PRO A 181 -0.81 -3.90 7.76
C PRO A 181 0.12 -3.54 8.92
N MET A 182 1.23 -4.26 9.03
CA MET A 182 2.28 -3.96 10.01
C MET A 182 2.85 -2.57 9.76
N LEU A 183 2.94 -1.75 10.82
CA LEU A 183 3.70 -0.50 10.76
C LEU A 183 5.19 -0.82 10.66
N GLU A 184 5.88 -0.11 9.79
CA GLU A 184 7.33 -0.21 9.62
C GLU A 184 8.08 0.45 10.78
N ARG A 185 9.20 -0.15 11.19
CA ARG A 185 10.07 0.37 12.26
C ARG A 185 11.00 1.50 11.82
N HIS A 186 11.02 1.79 10.53
CA HIS A 186 11.90 2.80 9.94
C HIS A 186 11.10 3.71 9.02
N ALA A 187 11.49 4.97 8.92
CA ALA A 187 10.88 5.89 7.97
C ALA A 187 11.30 5.52 6.54
N PHE A 188 10.44 5.76 5.56
CA PHE A 188 10.74 5.51 4.15
C PHE A 188 11.68 6.59 3.60
N THR A 189 12.55 6.20 2.69
CA THR A 189 13.40 7.09 1.89
C THR A 189 13.18 6.82 0.40
N ALA A 190 13.63 7.72 -0.47
CA ALA A 190 13.56 7.47 -1.91
C ALA A 190 14.34 6.21 -2.34
N ALA A 191 15.44 5.90 -1.65
CA ALA A 191 16.35 4.82 -2.03
C ALA A 191 15.81 3.43 -1.68
N ASP A 192 15.01 3.31 -0.61
CA ASP A 192 14.51 2.04 -0.10
C ASP A 192 13.01 1.81 -0.37
N LEU A 193 12.30 2.81 -0.89
CA LEU A 193 10.85 2.79 -1.05
C LEU A 193 10.32 1.55 -1.81
N ASP A 194 10.81 1.29 -3.02
CA ASP A 194 10.22 0.26 -3.89
C ASP A 194 10.36 -1.15 -3.30
N TRP A 195 11.54 -1.47 -2.76
CA TRP A 195 11.75 -2.78 -2.17
C TRP A 195 10.98 -2.93 -0.85
N ARG A 196 10.84 -1.86 -0.05
CA ARG A 196 10.06 -1.89 1.19
C ARG A 196 8.56 -2.02 0.96
N LEU A 197 8.02 -1.32 -0.04
CA LEU A 197 6.64 -1.53 -0.50
C LEU A 197 6.41 -2.99 -0.88
N SER A 198 7.34 -3.57 -1.64
CA SER A 198 7.28 -4.98 -2.05
C SER A 198 7.38 -5.92 -0.85
N ALA A 199 8.31 -5.68 0.07
CA ALA A 199 8.52 -6.48 1.27
C ALA A 199 7.30 -6.45 2.21
N ALA A 200 6.73 -5.27 2.45
CA ALA A 200 5.51 -5.11 3.23
C ALA A 200 4.33 -5.85 2.60
N THR A 201 4.20 -5.77 1.27
CA THR A 201 3.15 -6.49 0.53
C THR A 201 3.32 -8.01 0.64
N VAL A 202 4.55 -8.52 0.49
CA VAL A 202 4.83 -9.96 0.70
C VAL A 202 4.49 -10.38 2.13
N ARG A 203 4.92 -9.63 3.15
CA ARG A 203 4.59 -9.94 4.55
C ARG A 203 3.08 -9.96 4.78
N PHE A 204 2.36 -8.97 4.27
CA PHE A 204 0.90 -8.90 4.39
C PHE A 204 0.22 -10.10 3.72
N CYS A 205 0.57 -10.40 2.47
CA CYS A 205 -0.05 -11.48 1.68
C CYS A 205 0.23 -12.89 2.23
N ASN A 206 1.25 -13.05 3.08
CA ASN A 206 1.64 -14.34 3.68
C ASN A 206 1.39 -14.41 5.19
N ASN A 207 0.88 -13.35 5.79
CA ASN A 207 0.52 -13.37 7.20
C ASN A 207 -0.88 -13.99 7.35
N ARG A 208 -0.97 -15.11 8.07
CA ARG A 208 -2.24 -15.82 8.32
C ARG A 208 -3.28 -14.98 9.06
N ALA A 209 -2.86 -13.93 9.78
CA ALA A 209 -3.79 -12.98 10.41
C ALA A 209 -4.49 -12.07 9.39
N TYR A 210 -3.89 -11.87 8.21
CA TYR A 210 -4.35 -10.90 7.21
C TYR A 210 -4.79 -11.56 5.90
N ALA A 211 -3.96 -12.43 5.33
CA ALA A 211 -4.23 -13.15 4.09
C ALA A 211 -3.89 -14.63 4.31
N ALA A 212 -4.91 -15.43 4.61
CA ALA A 212 -4.73 -16.86 4.80
C ALA A 212 -5.30 -17.62 3.59
N ILE A 213 -4.42 -18.02 2.68
CA ILE A 213 -4.79 -18.88 1.56
C ILE A 213 -4.81 -20.33 2.08
N TYR A 214 -5.95 -20.74 2.63
CA TYR A 214 -6.17 -22.15 2.99
C TYR A 214 -6.66 -22.89 1.74
N SER A 215 -5.75 -23.50 0.99
CA SER A 215 -6.11 -24.34 -0.15
C SER A 215 -6.70 -25.67 0.33
N THR A 216 -7.96 -25.65 0.73
CA THR A 216 -8.83 -26.84 0.64
C THR A 216 -9.64 -26.72 -0.64
N SER A 217 -8.93 -26.64 -1.78
CA SER A 217 -9.41 -26.58 -3.18
C SER A 217 -10.52 -25.59 -3.60
N ASP A 218 -11.31 -25.01 -2.69
CA ASP A 218 -12.58 -24.31 -2.99
C ASP A 218 -12.74 -22.97 -2.24
N GLU A 219 -11.99 -22.68 -1.18
CA GLU A 219 -12.13 -21.45 -0.39
C GLU A 219 -10.82 -20.65 -0.30
N ILE A 220 -10.90 -19.32 -0.45
CA ILE A 220 -9.82 -18.39 -0.10
C ILE A 220 -10.31 -17.38 0.93
N ARG A 221 -9.48 -17.10 1.95
CA ARG A 221 -9.76 -16.10 2.98
C ARG A 221 -8.84 -14.89 2.81
N LEU A 222 -9.43 -13.71 2.68
CA LEU A 222 -8.72 -12.46 2.38
C LEU A 222 -8.98 -11.41 3.46
N SER A 223 -8.02 -10.51 3.64
CA SER A 223 -8.21 -9.31 4.47
C SER A 223 -9.29 -8.41 3.86
N PRO A 224 -10.13 -7.76 4.67
CA PRO A 224 -11.03 -6.70 4.23
C PRO A 224 -10.37 -5.58 3.45
N ILE A 225 -9.06 -5.35 3.61
CA ILE A 225 -8.31 -4.35 2.84
C ILE A 225 -8.35 -4.65 1.33
N LEU A 226 -8.39 -5.94 0.96
CA LEU A 226 -8.49 -6.38 -0.45
C LEU A 226 -9.94 -6.38 -0.96
N ARG A 227 -10.92 -6.06 -0.09
CA ARG A 227 -12.34 -6.08 -0.45
C ARG A 227 -12.64 -4.89 -1.35
N GLU A 228 -13.35 -5.18 -2.43
CA GLU A 228 -13.96 -4.17 -3.28
C GLU A 228 -15.06 -3.42 -2.55
N TYR A 229 -15.30 -2.21 -3.02
CA TYR A 229 -16.50 -1.46 -2.68
C TYR A 229 -17.73 -2.32 -3.00
N SER A 230 -18.30 -2.97 -1.98
CA SER A 230 -19.64 -3.54 -2.06
C SER A 230 -20.59 -2.56 -1.38
N GLY A 231 -20.85 -1.44 -2.04
CA GLY A 231 -21.79 -0.41 -1.57
C GLY A 231 -23.26 -0.83 -1.56
N GLU A 232 -23.56 -2.11 -1.39
CA GLU A 232 -24.92 -2.63 -1.59
C GLU A 232 -25.76 -2.71 -0.30
N LYS A 233 -25.15 -2.58 0.89
CA LYS A 233 -25.90 -2.69 2.15
C LYS A 233 -25.76 -1.45 3.03
N PRO A 234 -26.87 -0.76 3.36
CA PRO A 234 -26.89 0.25 4.42
C PRO A 234 -26.33 -0.35 5.72
N GLY A 235 -25.31 0.27 6.30
CA GLY A 235 -24.69 -0.15 7.56
C GLY A 235 -23.45 -1.05 7.45
N GLU A 236 -23.02 -1.48 6.25
CA GLU A 236 -21.72 -2.16 6.10
C GLU A 236 -20.55 -1.16 6.04
N PRO A 237 -19.38 -1.47 6.64
CA PRO A 237 -18.19 -0.63 6.52
C PRO A 237 -17.78 -0.46 5.06
N ARG A 238 -17.52 0.78 4.65
CA ARG A 238 -17.11 1.13 3.28
C ARG A 238 -15.62 0.84 3.10
N TYR A 239 -15.27 -0.08 2.21
CA TYR A 239 -13.89 -0.32 1.80
C TYR A 239 -13.70 0.19 0.36
N GLU A 240 -13.02 1.32 0.19
CA GLU A 240 -12.94 2.10 -1.07
C GLU A 240 -11.75 1.70 -1.97
N TYR A 241 -11.10 0.56 -1.72
CA TYR A 241 -9.75 0.28 -2.24
C TYR A 241 -9.64 -0.90 -3.23
N GLY A 242 -10.67 -1.73 -3.37
CA GLY A 242 -10.55 -2.95 -4.18
C GLY A 242 -10.16 -2.71 -5.64
N GLU A 243 -10.56 -1.57 -6.22
CA GLU A 243 -10.20 -1.19 -7.58
C GLU A 243 -8.70 -0.98 -7.77
N ASP A 244 -7.99 -0.53 -6.72
CA ASP A 244 -6.55 -0.36 -6.76
C ASP A 244 -5.88 -1.73 -7.02
N PHE A 245 -6.41 -2.82 -6.45
CA PHE A 245 -5.91 -4.18 -6.67
C PHE A 245 -6.42 -4.83 -7.98
N GLY A 246 -7.33 -4.16 -8.68
CA GLY A 246 -7.97 -4.62 -9.92
C GLY A 246 -9.49 -4.54 -9.87
N THR A 247 -10.12 -4.26 -11.01
CA THR A 247 -11.57 -4.07 -11.15
C THR A 247 -12.35 -5.39 -11.30
N THR A 248 -11.66 -6.52 -11.29
CA THR A 248 -12.27 -7.86 -11.37
C THR A 248 -11.69 -8.78 -10.31
N HIS A 249 -12.48 -9.76 -9.84
CA HIS A 249 -11.98 -10.81 -8.95
C HIS A 249 -10.74 -11.52 -9.52
N ARG A 250 -10.68 -11.71 -10.84
CA ARG A 250 -9.51 -12.31 -11.51
C ARG A 250 -8.28 -11.41 -11.39
N GLN A 251 -8.38 -10.11 -11.65
CA GLN A 251 -7.25 -9.19 -11.52
C GLN A 251 -6.73 -9.11 -10.09
N ARG A 252 -7.63 -9.03 -9.08
CA ARG A 252 -7.25 -9.03 -7.66
C ARG A 252 -6.52 -10.31 -7.26
N ARG A 253 -7.02 -11.48 -7.70
CA ARG A 253 -6.33 -12.76 -7.50
C ARG A 253 -4.96 -12.79 -8.17
N LEU A 254 -4.84 -12.28 -9.39
CA LEU A 254 -3.57 -12.23 -10.11
C LEU A 254 -2.58 -11.24 -9.49
N TRP A 255 -3.06 -10.15 -8.88
CA TRP A 255 -2.24 -9.24 -8.09
C TRP A 255 -1.69 -9.96 -6.85
N LEU A 256 -2.55 -10.62 -6.07
CA LEU A 256 -2.15 -11.42 -4.91
C LEU A 256 -1.15 -12.52 -5.28
N ALA A 257 -1.36 -13.19 -6.41
CA ALA A 257 -0.50 -14.27 -6.90
C ALA A 257 0.96 -13.85 -7.16
N ARG A 258 1.29 -12.56 -7.17
CA ARG A 258 2.66 -12.04 -7.34
C ARG A 258 3.47 -12.01 -6.04
N TYR A 259 2.79 -12.08 -4.90
CA TYR A 259 3.37 -11.85 -3.57
C TYR A 259 3.28 -13.06 -2.65
N ILE A 260 2.84 -14.22 -3.15
CA ILE A 260 2.65 -15.47 -2.40
C ILE A 260 3.56 -16.58 -2.96
N PRO A 261 3.83 -17.66 -2.20
CA PRO A 261 4.69 -18.75 -2.63
C PRO A 261 4.30 -19.33 -4.00
N PRO A 262 5.26 -19.83 -4.80
CA PRO A 262 5.00 -20.34 -6.14
C PRO A 262 3.92 -21.41 -6.24
N SER A 263 3.79 -22.28 -5.23
CA SER A 263 2.74 -23.32 -5.16
C SER A 263 1.35 -22.70 -5.18
N TYR A 264 1.09 -21.74 -4.29
CA TYR A 264 -0.19 -21.02 -4.21
C TYR A 264 -0.39 -20.06 -5.38
N SER A 265 0.68 -19.41 -5.86
CA SER A 265 0.65 -18.53 -7.04
C SER A 265 0.11 -19.27 -8.27
N ARG A 266 0.61 -20.49 -8.52
CA ARG A 266 0.15 -21.33 -9.64
C ARG A 266 -1.32 -21.69 -9.49
N TYR A 267 -1.75 -22.06 -8.29
CA TYR A 267 -3.16 -22.36 -8.03
C TYR A 267 -4.07 -21.15 -8.32
N LEU A 268 -3.77 -19.95 -7.82
CA LEU A 268 -4.61 -18.75 -8.04
C LEU A 268 -4.65 -18.26 -9.49
N LYS A 269 -3.57 -18.54 -10.26
CA LYS A 269 -3.48 -18.23 -11.69
C LYS A 269 -4.33 -19.16 -12.54
N ASN A 270 -4.36 -20.45 -12.19
CA ASN A 270 -4.95 -21.50 -13.01
C ASN A 270 -6.37 -21.88 -12.57
N ASN A 271 -6.74 -21.58 -11.33
CA ASN A 271 -8.04 -21.94 -10.76
C ASN A 271 -8.80 -20.70 -10.29
N VAL A 272 -10.12 -20.81 -10.26
CA VAL A 272 -11.02 -19.83 -9.64
C VAL A 272 -11.52 -20.46 -8.34
N PRO A 273 -11.22 -19.88 -7.16
CA PRO A 273 -11.81 -20.34 -5.90
C PRO A 273 -13.33 -20.29 -5.99
N GLN A 274 -14.01 -21.35 -5.56
CA GLN A 274 -15.48 -21.40 -5.50
C GLN A 274 -16.05 -20.38 -4.51
N LYS A 275 -15.26 -20.03 -3.49
CA LYS A 275 -15.67 -19.15 -2.40
C LYS A 275 -14.54 -18.20 -1.99
N VAL A 276 -14.86 -16.91 -1.90
CA VAL A 276 -13.97 -15.87 -1.35
C VAL A 276 -14.61 -15.35 -0.08
N ILE A 277 -13.95 -15.55 1.07
CA ILE A 277 -14.39 -15.00 2.36
C ILE A 277 -13.48 -13.84 2.74
N TYR A 278 -14.07 -12.70 3.11
CA TYR A 278 -13.34 -11.64 3.78
C TYR A 278 -13.45 -11.83 5.30
N THR A 279 -12.31 -11.75 5.99
CA THR A 279 -12.26 -11.86 7.46
C THR A 279 -12.85 -10.62 8.13
N ASN A 280 -12.98 -10.61 9.46
CA ASN A 280 -13.34 -9.38 10.19
C ASN A 280 -12.10 -8.51 10.39
N PHE A 281 -12.26 -7.19 10.26
CA PHE A 281 -11.18 -6.25 10.55
C PHE A 281 -11.07 -5.99 12.06
N ASP A 282 -9.91 -6.27 12.64
CA ASP A 282 -9.65 -6.04 14.06
C ASP A 282 -9.28 -4.57 14.32
N TRP A 283 -10.27 -3.78 14.77
CA TRP A 283 -10.12 -2.36 15.05
C TRP A 283 -9.42 -2.03 16.37
N ARG A 284 -9.10 -3.04 17.20
CA ARG A 284 -8.33 -2.84 18.42
C ARG A 284 -7.00 -2.20 18.09
N LEU A 285 -6.55 -1.29 18.96
CA LEU A 285 -5.30 -0.58 18.80
C LEU A 285 -4.12 -1.55 18.67
N ASN A 286 -3.19 -1.31 17.74
CA ASN A 286 -1.98 -2.11 17.53
C ASN A 286 -0.90 -1.82 18.59
N ARG A 287 -1.26 -1.95 19.87
CA ARG A 287 -0.41 -1.64 21.02
C ARG A 287 0.35 -2.87 21.54
N GLN A 288 1.59 -2.67 22.00
CA GLN A 288 2.49 -3.74 22.49
C GLN A 288 2.08 -4.33 23.85
N ASP A 289 1.48 -3.50 24.71
CA ASP A 289 1.08 -3.79 26.10
C ASP A 289 -0.23 -4.58 26.22
N ALA A 290 -1.01 -4.71 25.15
CA ALA A 290 -2.21 -5.54 25.16
C ALA A 290 -1.84 -7.00 24.85
N PRO A 291 -2.51 -7.99 25.49
CA PRO A 291 -2.28 -9.39 25.19
C PRO A 291 -2.27 -9.61 23.70
N GLN A 292 -1.20 -10.22 23.20
CA GLN A 292 -1.23 -10.86 21.89
C GLN A 292 -2.23 -11.99 22.06
N THR A 293 -3.52 -11.69 21.95
CA THR A 293 -4.48 -12.71 21.56
C THR A 293 -3.87 -13.23 20.27
N ASN A 294 -3.31 -14.45 20.29
CA ASN A 294 -2.93 -15.17 19.08
C ASN A 294 -3.97 -14.75 18.05
N PRO A 295 -3.60 -14.14 16.90
CA PRO A 295 -4.58 -13.68 15.93
C PRO A 295 -5.51 -14.84 15.78
N ILE A 296 -6.77 -14.73 16.28
CA ILE A 296 -7.57 -15.90 16.71
C ILE A 296 -7.21 -16.96 15.73
N PRO A 297 -6.48 -18.00 16.13
CA PRO A 297 -6.21 -18.97 15.13
C PRO A 297 -7.61 -19.49 14.93
N ILE A 298 -8.18 -19.18 13.77
CA ILE A 298 -9.40 -19.82 13.32
C ILE A 298 -8.91 -21.22 12.94
N PHE A 299 -8.34 -21.93 13.93
CA PHE A 299 -8.00 -23.32 13.94
C PHE A 299 -9.37 -23.99 13.99
N MET A 300 -9.91 -24.24 12.82
CA MET A 300 -10.28 -25.62 12.58
C MET A 300 -9.32 -26.11 11.51
N ALA A 301 -8.52 -27.11 11.89
CA ALA A 301 -7.88 -27.97 10.92
C ALA A 301 -8.94 -28.49 9.93
N PRO A 302 -8.62 -28.74 8.66
CA PRO A 302 -9.54 -29.46 7.80
C PRO A 302 -9.85 -30.82 8.45
N PRO A 303 -11.13 -31.26 8.48
CA PRO A 303 -11.45 -32.60 8.89
C PRO A 303 -10.88 -33.57 7.84
N GLY A 304 -9.92 -34.39 8.26
CA GLY A 304 -9.51 -35.61 7.59
C GLY A 304 -8.48 -35.46 6.48
N GLU A 305 -7.25 -35.86 6.77
CA GLU A 305 -6.57 -36.90 5.98
C GLU A 305 -5.88 -37.87 6.98
N PRO A 306 -5.79 -39.17 6.67
CA PRO A 306 -5.18 -40.19 7.54
C PRO A 306 -3.70 -39.95 7.84
#